data_AF-A0A222SLL6-F1
#
_entry.id   AF-A0A222SLL6-F1
#
_cell.length_a   1.000
_cell.length_b   1.000
_cell.length_c   1.000
_cell.angle_alpha   90.00
_cell.angle_beta   90.00
_cell.angle_gamma   90.00
#
_symmetry.space_group_name_H-M   'P 1'
#
loop_
_entity.id
_entity.type
_entity.pdbx_description
1 polymer ?
#
loop_
_entity_poly.entity_id
_entity_poly.type
_entity_poly.pdbx_seq_one_letter_code
_entity_poly.pdbx_strand_id
1 'polypeptide(L)'
;MLRVDDVLRAYHHGYFPMSDPADGKVYWCQPYRRAIVPLESYTPTRVVRRLIERREFEVCIDRDFEAVIRYCAAPRKQEKETWISGEIIEAYTELHRHGHAHSVECYRDGELAGGLYGLSIGSAFFGESMFHLQPNASKVAFDRLVVRLLERKYELLDAQIINSHLRLLGAIEIEHEEYMALLYSALSKKTRFI
;
A
#
# COMPACT_ATOMS: atom_id res chain seq x y z
N MET A 1 5.10 21.45 -4.68
CA MET A 1 3.82 20.99 -4.12
C MET A 1 3.23 19.97 -5.06
N LEU A 2 3.27 18.72 -4.63
CA LEU A 2 2.73 17.55 -5.32
C LEU A 2 1.20 17.62 -5.33
N ARG A 3 0.59 17.87 -6.49
CA ARG A 3 -0.87 18.01 -6.61
C ARG A 3 -1.53 16.65 -6.80
N VAL A 4 -2.73 16.50 -6.23
CA VAL A 4 -3.58 15.29 -6.35
C VAL A 4 -3.68 14.80 -7.79
N ASP A 5 -4.01 15.70 -8.73
CA ASP A 5 -4.17 15.34 -10.14
C ASP A 5 -2.86 14.87 -10.80
N ASP A 6 -1.72 15.43 -10.39
CA ASP A 6 -0.42 15.00 -10.90
C ASP A 6 -0.11 13.56 -10.44
N VAL A 7 -0.40 13.26 -9.17
CA VAL A 7 -0.25 11.91 -8.61
C VAL A 7 -1.15 10.92 -9.33
N LEU A 8 -2.45 11.22 -9.47
CA LEU A 8 -3.37 10.34 -10.17
C LEU A 8 -2.94 10.10 -11.62
N ARG A 9 -2.52 11.15 -12.34
CA ARG A 9 -1.99 11.01 -13.71
C ARG A 9 -0.75 10.14 -13.76
N ALA A 10 0.17 10.28 -12.80
CA ALA A 10 1.38 9.47 -12.74
C ALA A 10 1.05 7.98 -12.57
N TYR A 11 0.15 7.63 -11.64
CA TYR A 11 -0.29 6.24 -11.43
C TYR A 11 -0.99 5.63 -12.65
N HIS A 12 -1.76 6.42 -13.42
CA HIS A 12 -2.35 5.94 -14.68
C HIS A 12 -1.29 5.52 -15.72
N HIS A 13 -0.07 6.04 -15.61
CA HIS A 13 1.06 5.72 -16.50
C HIS A 13 2.11 4.83 -15.81
N GLY A 14 1.78 4.25 -14.64
CA GLY A 14 2.67 3.34 -13.92
C GLY A 14 3.80 4.02 -13.14
N TYR A 15 3.76 5.35 -12.97
CA TYR A 15 4.69 6.09 -12.12
C TYR A 15 4.17 6.22 -10.69
N PHE A 16 5.08 6.33 -9.73
CA PHE A 16 4.78 6.63 -8.33
C PHE A 16 5.82 7.61 -7.76
N PRO A 17 5.46 8.46 -6.79
CA PRO A 17 6.37 9.44 -6.21
C PRO A 17 7.23 8.81 -5.12
N MET A 18 8.51 9.18 -5.07
CA MET A 18 9.40 8.91 -3.93
C MET A 18 10.22 10.16 -3.63
N SER A 19 10.40 10.53 -2.35
CA SER A 19 11.34 11.59 -2.00
C SER A 19 12.75 11.04 -1.79
N ASP A 20 13.76 11.76 -2.24
CA ASP A 20 15.15 11.49 -1.89
C ASP A 20 15.48 12.20 -0.56
N PRO A 21 15.85 11.47 0.51
CA PRO A 21 16.23 12.09 1.78
C PRO A 21 17.43 13.05 1.67
N ALA A 22 18.32 12.84 0.68
CA ALA A 22 19.54 13.62 0.53
C ALA A 22 19.28 15.07 0.08
N ASP A 23 18.24 15.30 -0.74
CA ASP A 23 17.91 16.63 -1.25
C ASP A 23 16.47 17.09 -0.94
N GLY A 24 15.65 16.21 -0.36
CA GLY A 24 14.28 16.46 0.05
C GLY A 24 13.28 16.58 -1.11
N LYS A 25 13.68 16.28 -2.35
CA LYS A 25 12.81 16.43 -3.54
C LYS A 25 12.06 15.15 -3.85
N VAL A 26 10.87 15.30 -4.42
CA VAL A 26 10.05 14.19 -4.93
C VAL A 26 10.40 13.90 -6.39
N TYR A 27 10.65 12.62 -6.67
CA TYR A 27 10.94 12.08 -7.99
C TYR A 27 9.83 11.11 -8.42
N TRP A 28 9.55 11.06 -9.72
CA TRP A 28 8.65 10.07 -10.30
C TRP A 28 9.43 8.83 -10.70
N CYS A 29 9.10 7.69 -10.10
CA CYS A 29 9.79 6.43 -10.28
C CYS A 29 8.98 5.47 -11.16
N GLN A 30 9.69 4.75 -12.02
CA GLN A 30 9.16 3.64 -12.81
C GLN A 30 10.27 2.61 -12.99
N PRO A 31 10.31 1.54 -12.17
CA PRO A 31 11.36 0.53 -12.26
C PRO A 31 11.17 -0.32 -13.52
N TYR A 32 12.28 -0.87 -14.03
CA TYR A 32 12.30 -1.75 -15.19
C TYR A 32 11.52 -3.06 -14.97
N ARG A 33 11.57 -3.59 -13.74
CA ARG A 33 10.70 -4.69 -13.28
C ARG A 33 9.74 -4.15 -12.24
N ARG A 34 8.49 -4.60 -12.27
CA ARG A 34 7.48 -4.19 -11.27
C ARG A 34 7.16 -5.34 -10.33
N ALA A 35 7.10 -5.06 -9.04
CA ALA A 35 6.60 -6.01 -8.06
C ALA A 35 5.07 -5.94 -7.98
N ILE A 36 4.42 -7.10 -8.06
CA ILE A 36 2.97 -7.25 -7.83
C ILE A 36 2.72 -8.38 -6.84
N VAL A 37 1.56 -8.36 -6.20
CA VAL A 37 1.08 -9.48 -5.38
C VAL A 37 -0.09 -10.14 -6.10
N PRO A 38 0.06 -11.37 -6.59
CA PRO A 38 -1.04 -12.06 -7.24
C PRO A 38 -2.16 -12.37 -6.23
N LEU A 39 -3.31 -11.74 -6.40
CA LEU A 39 -4.42 -11.81 -5.44
C LEU A 39 -4.97 -13.21 -5.26
N GLU A 40 -5.13 -13.97 -6.35
CA GLU A 40 -5.75 -15.30 -6.33
C GLU A 40 -4.86 -16.39 -5.72
N SER A 41 -3.53 -16.21 -5.73
CA SER A 41 -2.59 -17.17 -5.15
C SER A 41 -2.06 -16.75 -3.77
N TYR A 42 -2.48 -15.59 -3.27
CA TYR A 42 -2.11 -15.13 -1.94
C TYR A 42 -2.61 -16.10 -0.87
N THR A 43 -1.72 -16.47 0.06
CA THR A 43 -2.07 -17.27 1.22
C THR A 43 -1.36 -16.71 2.45
N PRO A 44 -2.07 -16.37 3.54
CA PRO A 44 -1.43 -15.91 4.76
C PRO A 44 -0.62 -17.04 5.40
N THR A 45 0.49 -16.66 6.02
CA THR A 45 1.29 -17.60 6.83
C THR A 45 0.44 -18.21 7.95
N ARG A 46 0.82 -19.40 8.42
CA ARG A 46 0.13 -20.09 9.54
C ARG A 46 0.00 -19.21 10.78
N VAL A 47 0.98 -18.35 11.05
CA VAL A 47 0.97 -17.43 12.20
C VAL A 47 -0.10 -16.36 12.01
N VAL A 48 -0.13 -15.71 10.85
CA VAL A 48 -1.13 -14.68 10.52
C VAL A 48 -2.54 -15.25 10.57
N ARG A 49 -2.76 -16.44 9.98
CA ARG A 49 -4.05 -17.13 10.03
C ARG A 49 -4.53 -17.35 11.47
N ARG A 50 -3.66 -17.85 12.35
CA ARG A 50 -4.01 -18.06 13.77
C ARG A 50 -4.35 -16.76 14.49
N LEU A 51 -3.65 -15.67 14.20
CA LEU A 51 -3.92 -14.35 14.80
C LEU A 51 -5.31 -13.83 14.39
N ILE A 52 -5.68 -14.03 13.12
CA ILE A 52 -7.01 -13.67 12.59
C ILE A 52 -8.10 -14.52 13.23
N GLU A 53 -7.93 -15.85 13.28
CA GLU A 53 -8.90 -16.78 13.89
C GLU A 53 -9.19 -16.44 15.36
N ARG A 54 -8.16 -16.00 16.09
CA ARG A 54 -8.26 -15.60 17.50
C ARG A 54 -8.72 -14.16 17.69
N ARG A 55 -8.86 -13.39 16.61
CA ARG A 55 -9.21 -11.96 16.66
C ARG A 55 -8.28 -11.15 17.56
N GLU A 56 -6.98 -11.43 17.47
CA GLU A 56 -5.94 -10.76 18.28
C GLU A 56 -5.76 -9.28 17.90
N PHE A 57 -6.24 -8.89 16.72
CA PHE A 57 -6.29 -7.50 16.26
C PHE A 57 -7.69 -7.15 15.78
N GLU A 58 -8.15 -5.96 16.12
CA GLU A 58 -9.29 -5.30 15.47
C GLU A 58 -8.79 -4.64 14.18
N VAL A 59 -9.35 -5.03 13.03
CA VAL A 59 -8.92 -4.47 11.73
C VAL A 59 -9.95 -3.47 11.23
N CYS A 60 -9.47 -2.28 10.86
CA CYS A 60 -10.27 -1.16 10.39
C CYS A 60 -9.84 -0.75 8.98
N ILE A 61 -10.72 -0.01 8.31
CA ILE A 61 -10.43 0.63 7.03
C ILE A 61 -10.75 2.11 7.20
N ASP A 62 -9.83 2.97 6.79
CA ASP A 62 -9.98 4.42 6.78
C ASP A 62 -10.40 5.01 8.15
N ARG A 63 -9.95 4.39 9.25
CA ARG A 63 -10.22 4.93 10.60
C ARG A 63 -9.31 6.13 10.90
N ASP A 64 -8.02 6.03 10.55
CA ASP A 64 -7.03 7.08 10.82
C ASP A 64 -5.89 7.04 9.79
N PHE A 65 -6.22 7.46 8.56
CA PHE A 65 -5.27 7.47 7.45
C PHE A 65 -4.02 8.31 7.74
N GLU A 66 -4.19 9.48 8.38
CA GLU A 66 -3.09 10.39 8.65
C GLU A 66 -2.10 9.78 9.67
N ALA A 67 -2.59 9.10 10.72
CA ALA A 67 -1.69 8.38 11.62
C ALA A 67 -0.90 7.30 10.86
N VAL A 68 -1.56 6.51 10.01
CA VAL A 68 -0.91 5.42 9.25
C VAL A 68 0.23 5.94 8.39
N ILE A 69 0.01 6.97 7.57
CA ILE A 69 1.06 7.49 6.69
C ILE A 69 2.20 8.13 7.50
N ARG A 70 1.90 8.77 8.64
CA ARG A 70 2.92 9.33 9.54
C ARG A 70 3.76 8.23 10.20
N TYR A 71 3.17 7.12 10.62
CA TYR A 71 3.92 5.97 11.13
C TYR A 71 4.75 5.30 10.04
N CYS A 72 4.25 5.23 8.79
CA CYS A 72 5.04 4.78 7.65
C CYS A 72 6.23 5.71 7.36
N ALA A 73 6.09 7.01 7.62
CA ALA A 73 7.13 8.01 7.44
C ALA A 73 8.13 8.08 8.62
N ALA A 74 7.84 7.43 9.74
CA ALA A 74 8.76 7.45 10.87
C ALA A 74 10.04 6.63 10.58
N PRO A 75 11.22 7.08 11.02
CA PRO A 75 12.46 6.30 10.91
C PRO A 75 12.30 4.91 11.53
N ARG A 76 12.82 3.89 10.85
CA ARG A 76 12.81 2.51 11.34
C ARG A 76 14.13 2.21 12.02
N LYS A 77 14.15 1.24 12.93
CA LYS A 77 15.40 0.83 13.62
C LYS A 77 16.56 0.49 12.67
N GLN A 78 16.24 0.09 11.43
CA GLN A 78 17.20 -0.33 10.40
C GLN A 78 17.38 0.70 9.28
N GLU A 79 16.50 1.70 9.18
CA GLU A 79 16.49 2.72 8.12
C GLU A 79 16.37 4.09 8.80
N LYS A 80 17.46 4.85 8.78
CA LYS A 80 17.50 6.17 9.43
C LYS A 80 16.59 7.19 8.74
N GLU A 81 16.26 6.96 7.48
CA GLU A 81 15.52 7.89 6.61
C GLU A 81 14.48 7.12 5.79
N THR A 82 13.35 7.78 5.52
CA THR A 82 12.25 7.26 4.70
C THR A 82 12.14 8.08 3.41
N TRP A 83 11.55 7.49 2.37
CA TRP A 83 11.21 8.21 1.14
C TRP A 83 9.91 9.02 1.25
N ILE A 84 9.21 8.98 2.41
CA ILE A 84 7.92 9.65 2.61
C ILE A 84 8.17 11.02 3.26
N SER A 85 8.29 12.06 2.43
CA SER A 85 8.42 13.45 2.89
C SER A 85 7.09 14.06 3.36
N GLY A 86 7.17 15.25 3.99
CA GLY A 86 5.98 16.03 4.35
C GLY A 86 5.09 16.36 3.14
N GLU A 87 5.69 16.63 1.98
CA GLU A 87 4.96 16.89 0.73
C GLU A 87 4.15 15.65 0.27
N ILE A 88 4.70 14.44 0.45
CA ILE A 88 3.98 13.19 0.16
C ILE A 88 2.85 12.99 1.17
N ILE A 89 3.09 13.22 2.47
CA ILE A 89 2.05 13.12 3.52
C ILE A 89 0.86 14.02 3.19
N GLU A 90 1.12 15.29 2.85
CA GLU A 90 0.08 16.26 2.50
C GLU A 90 -0.72 15.81 1.27
N ALA A 91 -0.03 15.44 0.19
CA ALA A 91 -0.69 15.02 -1.06
C ALA A 91 -1.56 13.77 -0.87
N TYR A 92 -1.08 12.79 -0.11
CA TYR A 92 -1.81 11.54 0.11
C TYR A 92 -2.95 11.68 1.11
N THR A 93 -2.80 12.56 2.10
CA THR A 93 -3.93 12.93 2.97
C THR A 93 -5.03 13.61 2.17
N GLU A 94 -4.68 14.46 1.20
CA GLU A 94 -5.66 15.06 0.30
C GLU A 94 -6.30 14.03 -0.65
N LEU A 95 -5.51 13.09 -1.19
CA LEU A 95 -6.03 11.95 -1.96
C LEU A 95 -7.01 11.10 -1.13
N HIS A 96 -6.75 10.91 0.16
CA HIS A 96 -7.65 10.21 1.06
C HIS A 96 -8.98 10.96 1.23
N ARG A 97 -8.95 12.28 1.43
CA ARG A 97 -10.17 13.12 1.48
C ARG A 97 -10.99 13.06 0.19
N HIS A 98 -10.33 12.87 -0.95
CA HIS A 98 -10.98 12.68 -2.25
C HIS A 98 -11.44 11.24 -2.51
N GLY A 99 -11.21 10.31 -1.59
CA GLY A 99 -11.62 8.90 -1.72
C GLY A 99 -10.74 8.07 -2.67
N HIS A 100 -9.50 8.50 -2.90
CA HIS A 100 -8.53 7.78 -3.72
C HIS A 100 -7.50 7.01 -2.90
N ALA A 101 -7.08 7.54 -1.75
CA ALA A 101 -6.14 6.86 -0.86
C ALA A 101 -6.88 6.23 0.33
N HIS A 102 -6.48 5.03 0.70
CA HIS A 102 -7.11 4.25 1.76
C HIS A 102 -6.08 3.60 2.68
N SER A 103 -6.46 3.44 3.94
CA SER A 103 -5.66 2.76 4.96
C SER A 103 -6.36 1.50 5.46
N VAL A 104 -5.54 0.54 5.89
CA VAL A 104 -5.99 -0.62 6.65
C VAL A 104 -5.21 -0.65 7.95
N GLU A 105 -5.92 -0.52 9.06
CA GLU A 105 -5.31 -0.40 10.39
C GLU A 105 -5.57 -1.65 11.24
N CYS A 106 -4.59 -2.06 12.03
CA CYS A 106 -4.78 -3.05 13.08
C CYS A 106 -4.65 -2.37 14.43
N TYR A 107 -5.65 -2.55 15.28
CA TYR A 107 -5.66 -2.11 16.67
C TYR A 107 -5.58 -3.32 17.60
N ARG A 108 -4.92 -3.15 18.74
CA ARG A 108 -4.93 -4.10 19.84
C ARG A 108 -5.10 -3.35 21.15
N ASP A 109 -6.03 -3.80 21.99
CA ASP A 109 -6.34 -3.15 23.28
C ASP A 109 -6.64 -1.65 23.15
N GLY A 110 -7.25 -1.24 22.01
CA GLY A 110 -7.59 0.15 21.70
C GLY A 110 -6.46 0.98 21.09
N GLU A 111 -5.25 0.44 20.98
CA GLU A 111 -4.08 1.15 20.45
C GLU A 111 -3.73 0.70 19.03
N LEU A 112 -3.24 1.64 18.20
CA LEU A 112 -2.79 1.34 16.85
C LEU A 112 -1.55 0.42 16.92
N ALA A 113 -1.69 -0.80 16.41
CA ALA A 113 -0.65 -1.82 16.46
C ALA A 113 0.13 -1.94 15.15
N GLY A 114 -0.41 -1.45 14.04
CA GLY A 114 0.21 -1.44 12.72
C GLY A 114 -0.80 -1.12 11.63
N GLY A 115 -0.33 -1.04 10.39
CA GLY A 115 -1.21 -0.77 9.27
C GLY A 115 -0.45 -0.59 7.97
N LEU A 116 -1.21 -0.28 6.93
CA LEU A 116 -0.70 0.07 5.61
C LEU A 116 -1.62 1.10 4.96
N TYR A 117 -1.11 1.78 3.94
CA TYR A 117 -1.93 2.63 3.08
C TYR A 117 -1.62 2.39 1.61
N GLY A 118 -2.54 2.81 0.76
CA GLY A 118 -2.38 2.73 -0.69
C GLY A 118 -3.37 3.59 -1.47
N LEU A 119 -3.22 3.63 -2.79
CA LEU A 119 -4.19 4.26 -3.69
C LEU A 119 -5.08 3.22 -4.36
N SER A 120 -6.34 3.58 -4.58
CA SER A 120 -7.31 2.84 -5.38
C SER A 120 -7.67 3.65 -6.63
N ILE A 121 -7.37 3.11 -7.81
CA ILE A 121 -7.76 3.69 -9.09
C ILE A 121 -8.30 2.57 -10.00
N GLY A 122 -9.55 2.69 -10.42
CA GLY A 122 -10.24 1.57 -11.08
C GLY A 122 -10.19 0.32 -10.20
N SER A 123 -9.82 -0.82 -10.78
CA SER A 123 -9.59 -2.07 -10.05
C SER A 123 -8.11 -2.36 -9.78
N ALA A 124 -7.27 -1.32 -9.77
CA ALA A 124 -5.88 -1.39 -9.31
C ALA A 124 -5.75 -0.76 -7.92
N PHE A 125 -5.05 -1.46 -7.03
CA PHE A 125 -4.63 -0.96 -5.74
C PHE A 125 -3.10 -0.88 -5.68
N PHE A 126 -2.58 0.30 -5.37
CA PHE A 126 -1.16 0.58 -5.25
C PHE A 126 -0.80 0.58 -3.77
N GLY A 127 -0.17 -0.48 -3.27
CA GLY A 127 0.25 -0.57 -1.87
C GLY A 127 1.49 0.27 -1.64
N GLU A 128 1.40 1.35 -0.87
CA GLU A 128 2.46 2.35 -0.80
C GLU A 128 3.49 2.04 0.29
N SER A 129 3.01 1.86 1.51
CA SER A 129 3.87 1.51 2.63
C SER A 129 3.05 0.87 3.74
N MET A 130 3.76 0.18 4.63
CA MET A 130 3.19 -0.47 5.80
C MET A 130 4.15 -0.37 6.98
N PHE A 131 3.60 -0.38 8.19
CA PHE A 131 4.35 -0.30 9.44
C PHE A 131 3.73 -1.22 10.49
N HIS A 132 4.50 -1.58 11.51
CA HIS A 132 3.96 -2.24 12.69
C HIS A 132 4.66 -1.74 13.95
N LEU A 133 3.88 -1.63 15.03
CA LEU A 133 4.33 -1.39 16.40
C LEU A 133 4.28 -2.67 17.22
N GLN A 134 3.39 -3.60 16.85
CA GLN A 134 3.33 -4.95 17.40
C GLN A 134 3.65 -6.01 16.34
N PRO A 135 4.30 -7.14 16.70
CA PRO A 135 4.63 -8.19 15.75
C PRO A 135 3.42 -8.69 14.95
N ASN A 136 3.60 -8.83 13.64
CA ASN A 136 2.61 -9.31 12.67
C ASN A 136 1.37 -8.42 12.43
N ALA A 137 1.21 -7.27 13.11
CA ALA A 137 0.08 -6.37 12.88
C ALA A 137 -0.02 -5.92 11.41
N SER A 138 1.09 -5.49 10.80
CA SER A 138 1.11 -5.10 9.38
C SER A 138 0.76 -6.25 8.43
N LYS A 139 1.09 -7.50 8.79
CA LYS A 139 0.77 -8.69 7.99
C LYS A 139 -0.72 -9.04 8.08
N VAL A 140 -1.34 -8.80 9.23
CA VAL A 140 -2.79 -8.95 9.40
C VAL A 140 -3.54 -7.84 8.65
N ALA A 141 -3.05 -6.59 8.69
CA ALA A 141 -3.56 -5.52 7.85
C ALA A 141 -3.44 -5.85 6.35
N PHE A 142 -2.30 -6.42 5.94
CA PHE A 142 -2.08 -6.86 4.56
C PHE A 142 -3.02 -8.00 4.13
N ASP A 143 -3.22 -9.00 4.97
CA ASP A 143 -4.23 -10.05 4.71
C ASP A 143 -5.62 -9.44 4.51
N ARG A 144 -6.03 -8.51 5.39
CA ARG A 144 -7.32 -7.83 5.27
C ARG A 144 -7.42 -7.00 3.98
N LEU A 145 -6.34 -6.33 3.57
CA LEU A 145 -6.27 -5.65 2.28
C LEU A 145 -6.56 -6.64 1.15
N VAL A 146 -5.83 -7.75 1.07
CA VAL A 146 -5.99 -8.73 -0.02
C VAL A 146 -7.43 -9.29 -0.04
N VAL A 147 -7.99 -9.62 1.12
CA VAL A 147 -9.40 -10.07 1.22
C VAL A 147 -10.35 -9.00 0.69
N ARG A 148 -10.16 -7.73 1.06
CA ARG A 148 -10.99 -6.62 0.57
C ARG A 148 -10.89 -6.45 -0.94
N LEU A 149 -9.68 -6.55 -1.50
CA LEU A 149 -9.44 -6.46 -2.94
C LEU A 149 -10.14 -7.58 -3.70
N LEU A 150 -10.08 -8.82 -3.19
CA LEU A 150 -10.82 -9.96 -3.75
C LEU A 150 -12.34 -9.76 -3.67
N GLU A 151 -12.87 -9.34 -2.51
CA GLU A 151 -14.31 -9.05 -2.32
C GLU A 151 -14.82 -7.99 -3.32
N ARG A 152 -13.98 -7.00 -3.66
CA ARG A 152 -14.31 -5.88 -4.54
C ARG A 152 -13.84 -6.07 -5.99
N LYS A 153 -13.37 -7.28 -6.33
CA LYS A 153 -12.95 -7.69 -7.67
C LYS A 153 -11.84 -6.81 -8.24
N TYR A 154 -10.87 -6.45 -7.42
CA TYR A 154 -9.62 -5.84 -7.87
C TYR A 154 -8.81 -6.86 -8.66
N GLU A 155 -8.08 -6.37 -9.66
CA GLU A 155 -7.28 -7.21 -10.56
C GLU A 155 -5.78 -7.05 -10.34
N LEU A 156 -5.37 -5.91 -9.79
CA LEU A 156 -3.97 -5.57 -9.61
C LEU A 156 -3.73 -5.08 -8.18
N LEU A 157 -2.83 -5.74 -7.47
CA LEU A 157 -2.18 -5.21 -6.27
C LEU A 157 -0.71 -4.94 -6.62
N ASP A 158 -0.39 -3.67 -6.86
CA ASP A 158 0.96 -3.19 -7.14
C ASP A 158 1.73 -2.99 -5.83
N ALA A 159 2.97 -3.47 -5.80
CA ALA A 159 3.91 -3.37 -4.69
C ALA A 159 5.25 -2.73 -5.11
N GLN A 160 5.25 -2.04 -6.26
CA GLN A 160 6.33 -1.24 -6.84
C GLN A 160 7.66 -1.97 -6.97
N ILE A 161 8.51 -1.90 -5.93
CA ILE A 161 9.89 -2.40 -5.94
C ILE A 161 9.98 -3.57 -4.97
N ILE A 162 10.43 -4.72 -5.47
CA ILE A 162 10.54 -5.92 -4.64
C ILE A 162 11.54 -5.71 -3.50
N ASN A 163 11.26 -6.32 -2.36
CA ASN A 163 12.22 -6.48 -1.28
C ASN A 163 11.96 -7.81 -0.55
N SER A 164 12.85 -8.18 0.37
CA SER A 164 12.76 -9.44 1.11
C SER A 164 11.45 -9.56 1.90
N HIS A 165 10.92 -8.45 2.43
CA HIS A 165 9.65 -8.45 3.15
C HIS A 165 8.46 -8.73 2.22
N LEU A 166 8.38 -8.06 1.05
CA LEU A 166 7.32 -8.26 0.07
C LEU A 166 7.33 -9.69 -0.51
N ARG A 167 8.51 -10.28 -0.74
CA ARG A 167 8.59 -11.70 -1.16
C ARG A 167 7.95 -12.64 -0.14
N LEU A 168 8.10 -12.37 1.16
CA LEU A 168 7.43 -13.16 2.21
C LEU A 168 5.91 -12.97 2.24
N LEU A 169 5.40 -11.89 1.64
CA LEU A 169 3.97 -11.62 1.46
C LEU A 169 3.42 -12.20 0.14
N GLY A 170 4.26 -12.87 -0.66
CA GLY A 170 3.87 -13.46 -1.93
C GLY A 170 4.06 -12.55 -3.15
N ALA A 171 4.76 -11.42 -3.00
CA ALA A 171 5.06 -10.57 -4.14
C ALA A 171 6.05 -11.23 -5.12
N ILE A 172 5.80 -11.03 -6.40
CA ILE A 172 6.63 -11.47 -7.52
C ILE A 172 7.05 -10.26 -8.37
N GLU A 173 8.11 -10.41 -9.16
CA GLU A 173 8.53 -9.38 -10.12
C GLU A 173 8.19 -9.79 -11.55
N ILE A 174 7.49 -8.91 -12.25
CA ILE A 174 7.11 -9.06 -13.66
C ILE A 174 7.81 -8.01 -14.52
N GLU A 175 7.89 -8.27 -15.82
CA GLU A 175 8.45 -7.33 -16.80
C GLU A 175 7.52 -6.12 -16.97
N HIS A 176 8.09 -5.01 -17.45
CA HIS A 176 7.38 -3.75 -17.60
C HIS A 176 6.14 -3.87 -18.49
N GLU A 177 6.25 -4.53 -19.64
CA GLU A 177 5.18 -4.68 -20.61
C GLU A 177 4.00 -5.49 -20.04
N GLU A 178 4.30 -6.54 -19.27
CA GLU A 178 3.29 -7.35 -18.59
C GLU A 178 2.55 -6.52 -17.53
N TYR A 179 3.30 -5.74 -16.73
CA TYR A 179 2.70 -4.85 -15.73
C TYR A 179 1.79 -3.80 -16.38
N MET A 180 2.24 -3.15 -17.47
CA MET A 180 1.45 -2.13 -18.14
C MET A 180 0.15 -2.71 -18.73
N ALA A 181 0.17 -3.94 -19.25
CA ALA A 181 -1.04 -4.62 -19.70
C ALA A 181 -2.05 -4.86 -18.55
N LEU A 182 -1.56 -5.35 -17.40
CA LEU A 182 -2.39 -5.54 -16.20
C LEU A 182 -2.95 -4.21 -15.68
N LEU A 183 -2.11 -3.17 -15.64
CA LEU A 183 -2.50 -1.83 -15.22
C LEU A 183 -3.61 -1.27 -16.11
N TYR A 184 -3.46 -1.31 -17.44
CA TYR A 184 -4.50 -0.81 -18.34
C TYR A 184 -5.81 -1.59 -18.22
N SER A 185 -5.76 -2.91 -18.07
CA SER A 185 -6.96 -3.72 -17.80
C SER A 185 -7.65 -3.23 -16.52
N ALA A 186 -6.89 -3.13 -15.43
CA ALA A 186 -7.43 -2.78 -14.12
C ALA A 186 -8.02 -1.35 -14.08
N LEU A 187 -7.34 -0.37 -14.70
CA LEU A 187 -7.82 1.01 -14.76
C LEU A 187 -9.13 1.14 -15.55
N SER A 188 -9.40 0.25 -16.52
CA SER A 188 -10.64 0.27 -17.30
C SER A 188 -11.88 -0.17 -16.51
N LYS A 189 -11.69 -0.84 -15.37
CA LYS A 189 -12.79 -1.40 -14.57
C LYS A 189 -13.16 -0.46 -13.42
N LYS A 190 -14.44 -0.11 -13.36
CA LYS A 190 -14.97 0.73 -12.28
C LYS A 190 -15.27 -0.12 -11.05
N THR A 191 -14.51 0.09 -9.98
CA THR A 191 -14.81 -0.41 -8.64
C THR A 191 -14.46 0.68 -7.61
N ARG A 192 -14.81 0.45 -6.35
CA ARG A 192 -14.50 1.34 -5.23
C ARG A 192 -13.96 0.53 -4.08
N PHE A 193 -12.96 1.06 -3.38
CA PHE A 193 -12.37 0.38 -2.23
C PHE A 193 -13.34 0.35 -1.04
N ILE A 194 -14.10 1.42 -0.81
CA ILE A 194 -15.20 1.51 0.18
C ILE A 194 -16.55 1.36 -0.52
#